data_AF-A0A928MYQ5-F1
#
_entry.id   AF-A0A928MYQ5-F1
#
_cell.length_a   1.000
_cell.length_b   1.000
_cell.length_c   1.000
_cell.angle_alpha   90.00
_cell.angle_beta   90.00
_cell.angle_gamma   90.00
#
_symmetry.space_group_name_H-M   'P 1'
#
loop_
_entity.id
_entity.type
_entity.pdbx_description
1 polymer ?
#
loop_
_entity_poly.entity_id
_entity_poly.type
_entity_poly.pdbx_seq_one_letter_code
_entity_poly.pdbx_strand_id
1 'polypeptide(L)'
;NVDTNNANFASEDGVLFNKNKTTLIVYPPYKTDISYIIPNSVTSIGDMAFYYCKKLESITIPESVTTFGESALEGCYLLESIDVDTNNVNFTSENGVLFNKNITTLFIYPSSKVDTEYTIPASVTVIDDKAFEECYDLESIVIPDGVTTIGDYAFSWCENLESIQIPDSITSIGEGAFENTAYYNDESNWTDGVLYIGNHLIRANSWGQYEEYIIPDGTKTIADWAFYDFYELESITIPDSVTNIGNYAFAYVDGLTNIILGNGVTAIGEGAFEGCYAESIEIPDSVTSIGESAFAYCDDLTNVTIGNGVTTIGNRAFELCGYLTNVTIGSGVKTIGEGAFDDCNDIENVYYRGYEEKWNSIDIGYDNEYLTENVTFLGGEIYSTQTTVSADGKTFTVAVDNTEVGKTVILALYKGDSLADIAYAVYESETLEFTTEEEYDSVLVYVWNSLSGLGSDTIAEIVK
;
A
#
# COMPACT_ATOMS: atom_id res chain seq x y z
N ASN A 1 -34.07 28.77 -12.48
CA ASN A 1 -34.29 29.90 -11.53
C ASN A 1 -35.13 29.45 -10.36
N VAL A 2 -34.71 29.81 -9.16
CA VAL A 2 -35.34 29.48 -7.87
C VAL A 2 -36.28 30.63 -7.46
N ASP A 3 -37.43 30.30 -6.88
CA ASP A 3 -38.36 31.29 -6.31
C ASP A 3 -37.70 32.08 -5.17
N THR A 4 -37.89 33.40 -5.13
CA THR A 4 -37.33 34.27 -4.09
C THR A 4 -37.70 33.84 -2.66
N ASN A 5 -38.85 33.19 -2.47
CA ASN A 5 -39.35 32.69 -1.19
C ASN A 5 -38.88 31.26 -0.86
N ASN A 6 -38.11 30.62 -1.73
CA ASN A 6 -37.55 29.30 -1.44
C ASN A 6 -36.68 29.39 -0.19
N ALA A 7 -36.90 28.50 0.79
CA ALA A 7 -36.21 28.54 2.08
C ALA A 7 -34.78 27.99 2.02
N ASN A 8 -34.47 27.15 1.03
CA ASN A 8 -33.25 26.33 1.00
C ASN A 8 -32.27 26.75 -0.09
N PHE A 9 -32.78 27.31 -1.20
CA PHE A 9 -31.99 27.59 -2.39
C PHE A 9 -32.13 29.05 -2.86
N ALA A 10 -31.13 29.50 -3.59
CA ALA A 10 -31.15 30.74 -4.35
C ALA A 10 -30.58 30.47 -5.75
N SER A 11 -30.97 31.30 -6.73
CA SER A 11 -30.30 31.30 -8.03
C SER A 11 -29.93 32.71 -8.44
N GLU A 12 -28.78 32.84 -9.09
CA GLU A 12 -28.29 34.09 -9.68
C GLU A 12 -27.74 33.77 -11.05
N ASP A 13 -28.20 34.49 -12.08
CA ASP A 13 -27.82 34.28 -13.49
C ASP A 13 -27.93 32.83 -13.97
N GLY A 14 -28.91 32.09 -13.42
CA GLY A 14 -29.17 30.69 -13.72
C GLY A 14 -28.32 29.69 -12.93
N VAL A 15 -27.30 30.14 -12.18
CA VAL A 15 -26.48 29.32 -11.28
C VAL A 15 -27.24 29.06 -9.97
N LEU A 16 -27.20 27.82 -9.49
CA LEU A 16 -27.87 27.36 -8.28
C LEU A 16 -26.92 27.41 -7.08
N PHE A 17 -27.42 27.97 -5.98
CA PHE A 17 -26.71 28.06 -4.71
C PHE A 17 -27.61 27.61 -3.56
N ASN A 18 -27.00 27.40 -2.39
CA ASN A 18 -27.75 27.37 -1.14
C ASN A 18 -28.41 28.75 -0.87
N LYS A 19 -29.34 28.82 0.07
CA LYS A 19 -30.13 30.04 0.33
C LYS A 19 -29.29 31.29 0.56
N ASN A 20 -28.17 31.12 1.28
CA ASN A 20 -27.28 32.21 1.67
C ASN A 20 -26.21 32.52 0.61
N LYS A 21 -26.19 31.79 -0.52
CA LYS A 21 -25.17 31.86 -1.57
C LYS A 21 -23.73 31.65 -1.06
N THR A 22 -23.58 30.83 -0.02
CA THR A 22 -22.27 30.42 0.52
C THR A 22 -21.79 29.11 -0.09
N THR A 23 -22.67 28.33 -0.72
CA THR A 23 -22.31 27.12 -1.46
C THR A 23 -22.81 27.25 -2.89
N LEU A 24 -21.90 27.15 -3.86
CA LEU A 24 -22.27 26.95 -5.26
C LEU A 24 -22.62 25.48 -5.44
N ILE A 25 -23.88 25.21 -5.79
CA ILE A 25 -24.41 23.85 -5.89
C ILE A 25 -24.32 23.36 -7.33
N VAL A 26 -24.80 24.15 -8.29
CA VAL A 26 -24.73 23.80 -9.73
C VAL A 26 -24.54 25.04 -10.58
N TYR A 27 -23.49 25.05 -11.38
CA TYR A 27 -23.37 25.82 -12.61
C TYR A 27 -23.94 24.98 -13.76
N PRO A 28 -24.96 25.46 -14.50
CA PRO A 28 -25.67 24.61 -15.46
C PRO A 28 -24.77 24.15 -16.65
N PRO A 29 -24.76 22.86 -17.02
CA PRO A 29 -23.86 22.31 -18.06
C PRO A 29 -24.07 22.90 -19.47
N TYR A 30 -25.28 23.38 -19.75
CA TYR A 30 -25.64 23.98 -21.05
C TYR A 30 -25.57 25.51 -21.05
N LYS A 31 -25.07 26.13 -19.98
CA LYS A 31 -24.85 27.57 -19.93
C LYS A 31 -23.74 27.92 -20.93
N THR A 32 -23.96 28.97 -21.70
CA THR A 32 -23.09 29.32 -22.86
C THR A 32 -21.99 30.31 -22.51
N ASP A 33 -21.89 30.72 -21.25
CA ASP A 33 -20.85 31.66 -20.85
C ASP A 33 -19.49 30.94 -20.87
N ILE A 34 -18.52 31.58 -21.52
CA ILE A 34 -17.15 31.07 -21.66
C ILE A 34 -16.29 31.32 -20.42
N SER A 35 -16.72 32.20 -19.52
CA SER A 35 -16.00 32.48 -18.28
C SER A 35 -16.97 32.65 -17.12
N TYR A 36 -16.53 32.28 -15.92
CA TYR A 36 -17.32 32.46 -14.71
C TYR A 36 -16.47 32.88 -13.51
N ILE A 37 -16.79 34.06 -12.96
CA ILE A 37 -16.21 34.53 -11.70
C ILE A 37 -17.14 34.11 -10.57
N ILE A 38 -16.66 33.22 -9.71
CA ILE A 38 -17.44 32.75 -8.56
C ILE A 38 -17.62 33.92 -7.58
N PRO A 39 -18.85 34.21 -7.11
CA PRO A 39 -19.09 35.34 -6.21
C PRO A 39 -18.35 35.21 -4.87
N ASN A 40 -17.83 36.32 -4.32
CA ASN A 40 -17.17 36.36 -3.00
C ASN A 40 -18.07 35.94 -1.81
N SER A 41 -19.38 35.76 -2.00
CA SER A 41 -20.22 35.15 -0.96
C SER A 41 -19.99 33.64 -0.83
N VAL A 42 -19.47 32.98 -1.86
CA VAL A 42 -19.29 31.53 -1.92
C VAL A 42 -18.05 31.14 -1.12
N THR A 43 -18.23 30.23 -0.17
CA THR A 43 -17.16 29.64 0.64
C THR A 43 -16.90 28.18 0.29
N SER A 44 -17.83 27.51 -0.38
CA SER A 44 -17.67 26.12 -0.81
C SER A 44 -18.22 25.93 -2.23
N ILE A 45 -17.50 25.16 -3.03
CA ILE A 45 -17.99 24.63 -4.31
C ILE A 45 -18.40 23.18 -4.04
N GLY A 46 -19.65 22.83 -4.34
CA GLY A 46 -20.18 21.49 -4.05
C GLY A 46 -19.68 20.44 -5.04
N ASP A 47 -19.96 19.17 -4.72
CA ASP A 47 -19.65 18.05 -5.60
C ASP A 47 -20.33 18.22 -6.95
N MET A 48 -19.61 17.89 -8.02
CA MET A 48 -20.12 17.99 -9.41
C MET A 48 -20.67 19.39 -9.77
N ALA A 49 -20.24 20.44 -9.08
CA ALA A 49 -20.84 21.78 -9.23
C ALA A 49 -20.73 22.36 -10.65
N PHE A 50 -19.68 22.05 -11.40
CA PHE A 50 -19.49 22.41 -12.81
C PHE A 50 -19.49 21.19 -13.73
N TYR A 51 -20.15 20.09 -13.32
CA TYR A 51 -20.17 18.85 -14.08
C TYR A 51 -20.66 19.05 -15.52
N TYR A 52 -19.87 18.61 -16.50
CA TYR A 52 -20.13 18.77 -17.93
C TYR A 52 -20.38 20.22 -18.40
N CYS A 53 -19.67 21.21 -17.86
CA CYS A 53 -19.74 22.59 -18.35
C CYS A 53 -18.91 22.79 -19.64
N LYS A 54 -19.36 22.15 -20.74
CA LYS A 54 -18.68 22.02 -22.04
C LYS A 54 -18.42 23.31 -22.83
N LYS A 55 -18.72 24.48 -22.24
CA LYS A 55 -18.51 25.80 -22.85
C LYS A 55 -17.62 26.71 -22.02
N LEU A 56 -17.32 26.31 -20.78
CA LEU A 56 -16.56 27.12 -19.87
C LEU A 56 -15.07 26.99 -20.22
N GLU A 57 -14.47 28.10 -20.62
CA GLU A 57 -13.05 28.22 -20.99
C GLU A 57 -12.22 28.70 -19.80
N SER A 58 -12.82 29.44 -18.86
CA SER A 58 -12.14 29.88 -17.63
C SER A 58 -13.06 30.00 -16.43
N ILE A 59 -12.48 29.82 -15.24
CA ILE A 59 -13.12 30.12 -13.96
C ILE A 59 -12.22 30.98 -13.09
N THR A 60 -12.82 31.81 -12.24
CA THR A 60 -12.09 32.54 -11.20
C THR A 60 -12.63 32.18 -9.83
N ILE A 61 -11.76 31.64 -8.98
CA ILE A 61 -12.04 31.26 -7.58
C ILE A 61 -11.70 32.46 -6.67
N PRO A 62 -12.67 33.01 -5.91
CA PRO A 62 -12.45 34.17 -5.05
C PRO A 62 -11.70 33.81 -3.77
N GLU A 63 -11.29 34.82 -3.00
CA GLU A 63 -10.59 34.66 -1.72
C GLU A 63 -11.39 33.84 -0.68
N SER A 64 -12.72 33.83 -0.80
CA SER A 64 -13.65 33.26 0.17
C SER A 64 -13.79 31.75 0.09
N VAL A 65 -13.45 31.12 -1.04
CA VAL A 65 -13.62 29.67 -1.24
C VAL A 65 -12.58 28.91 -0.44
N THR A 66 -13.04 28.01 0.42
CA THR A 66 -12.21 27.19 1.30
C THR A 66 -12.23 25.71 0.96
N THR A 67 -13.25 25.25 0.25
CA THR A 67 -13.46 23.83 -0.06
C THR A 67 -13.94 23.64 -1.49
N PHE A 68 -13.48 22.55 -2.11
CA PHE A 68 -13.84 22.09 -3.45
C PHE A 68 -14.41 20.68 -3.31
N GLY A 69 -15.56 20.43 -3.91
CA GLY A 69 -16.21 19.12 -3.89
C GLY A 69 -15.60 18.15 -4.89
N GLU A 70 -15.91 16.87 -4.73
CA GLU A 70 -15.48 15.80 -5.62
C GLU A 70 -16.02 16.02 -7.04
N SER A 71 -15.18 15.75 -8.05
CA SER A 71 -15.53 15.90 -9.47
C SER A 71 -16.12 17.27 -9.85
N ALA A 72 -15.86 18.32 -9.08
CA ALA A 72 -16.57 19.58 -9.21
C ALA A 72 -16.30 20.30 -10.55
N LEU A 73 -15.26 19.94 -11.29
CA LEU A 73 -14.96 20.42 -12.65
C LEU A 73 -14.87 19.30 -13.70
N GLU A 74 -15.28 18.08 -13.34
CA GLU A 74 -15.30 16.95 -14.28
C GLU A 74 -16.18 17.27 -15.50
N GLY A 75 -15.72 16.92 -16.70
CA GLY A 75 -16.47 17.16 -17.92
C GLY A 75 -16.36 18.60 -18.48
N CYS A 76 -15.54 19.47 -17.90
CA CYS A 76 -15.31 20.85 -18.38
C CYS A 76 -14.33 20.90 -19.56
N TYR A 77 -14.68 20.23 -20.66
CA TYR A 77 -13.76 19.91 -21.77
C TYR A 77 -13.09 21.08 -22.46
N LEU A 78 -13.67 22.28 -22.39
CA LEU A 78 -13.11 23.50 -22.98
C LEU A 78 -12.34 24.36 -21.99
N LEU A 79 -12.13 23.92 -20.75
CA LEU A 79 -11.46 24.71 -19.73
C LEU A 79 -9.97 24.86 -20.09
N GLU A 80 -9.53 26.10 -20.28
CA GLU A 80 -8.16 26.46 -20.62
C GLU A 80 -7.39 26.99 -19.41
N SER A 81 -8.10 27.58 -18.42
CA SER A 81 -7.47 28.18 -17.24
C SER A 81 -8.39 28.24 -16.03
N ILE A 82 -7.77 28.12 -14.85
CA ILE A 82 -8.39 28.36 -13.55
C ILE A 82 -7.60 29.48 -12.89
N ASP A 83 -8.25 30.61 -12.62
CA ASP A 83 -7.65 31.71 -11.84
C ASP A 83 -8.07 31.60 -10.38
N VAL A 84 -7.17 31.97 -9.47
CA VAL A 84 -7.45 32.02 -8.04
C VAL A 84 -7.06 33.40 -7.51
N ASP A 85 -7.93 34.01 -6.72
CA ASP A 85 -7.62 35.27 -6.03
C ASP A 85 -6.35 35.10 -5.18
N THR A 86 -5.41 36.03 -5.32
CA THR A 86 -4.13 36.01 -4.59
C THR A 86 -4.26 35.91 -3.07
N ASN A 87 -5.38 36.40 -2.51
CA ASN A 87 -5.67 36.34 -1.08
C ASN A 87 -6.35 35.04 -0.64
N ASN A 88 -6.68 34.13 -1.56
CA ASN A 88 -7.18 32.82 -1.20
C ASN A 88 -6.13 32.07 -0.36
N VAL A 89 -6.56 31.54 0.78
CA VAL A 89 -5.68 30.90 1.76
C VAL A 89 -5.57 29.38 1.59
N ASN A 90 -6.43 28.76 0.77
CA ASN A 90 -6.49 27.31 0.58
C ASN A 90 -6.04 26.87 -0.81
N PHE A 91 -6.24 27.71 -1.83
CA PHE A 91 -5.94 27.41 -3.22
C PHE A 91 -4.98 28.43 -3.82
N THR A 92 -4.29 28.02 -4.87
CA THR A 92 -3.53 28.91 -5.75
C THR A 92 -3.63 28.41 -7.19
N SER A 93 -3.35 29.30 -8.14
CA SER A 93 -3.20 28.92 -9.54
C SER A 93 -1.82 29.31 -10.02
N GLU A 94 -1.14 28.40 -10.71
CA GLU A 94 0.11 28.66 -11.40
C GLU A 94 -0.10 28.36 -12.88
N ASN A 95 0.00 29.38 -13.73
CA ASN A 95 -0.22 29.28 -15.18
C ASN A 95 -1.56 28.62 -15.58
N GLY A 96 -2.61 28.88 -14.80
CA GLY A 96 -3.96 28.36 -15.04
C GLY A 96 -4.24 26.98 -14.46
N VAL A 97 -3.26 26.34 -13.83
CA VAL A 97 -3.38 25.02 -13.18
C VAL A 97 -3.71 25.21 -11.69
N LEU A 98 -4.69 24.47 -11.19
CA LEU A 98 -5.19 24.59 -9.82
C LEU A 98 -4.41 23.71 -8.84
N PHE A 99 -3.98 24.32 -7.75
CA PHE A 99 -3.29 23.66 -6.64
C PHE A 99 -3.88 24.05 -5.29
N ASN A 100 -3.53 23.30 -4.25
CA ASN A 100 -3.64 23.83 -2.89
C ASN A 100 -2.63 24.97 -2.68
N LYS A 101 -2.82 25.79 -1.62
CA LYS A 101 -2.04 27.02 -1.41
C LYS A 101 -0.53 26.79 -1.35
N ASN A 102 -0.11 25.64 -0.82
CA ASN A 102 1.29 25.27 -0.65
C ASN A 102 1.88 24.53 -1.87
N ILE A 103 1.09 24.29 -2.93
CA ILE A 103 1.49 23.56 -4.15
C ILE A 103 2.03 22.17 -3.81
N THR A 104 1.39 21.49 -2.86
CA THR A 104 1.65 20.08 -2.52
C THR A 104 0.64 19.13 -3.15
N THR A 105 -0.52 19.64 -3.56
CA THR A 105 -1.55 18.87 -4.27
C THR A 105 -1.90 19.59 -5.56
N LEU A 106 -1.76 18.91 -6.69
CA LEU A 106 -2.26 19.36 -7.99
C LEU A 106 -3.68 18.83 -8.14
N PHE A 107 -4.65 19.74 -8.14
CA PHE A 107 -6.06 19.38 -8.24
C PHE A 107 -6.47 19.21 -9.69
N ILE A 108 -6.20 20.20 -10.54
CA ILE A 108 -6.69 20.21 -11.92
C ILE A 108 -5.73 20.94 -12.84
N TYR A 109 -5.31 20.23 -13.87
CA TYR A 109 -4.79 20.75 -15.11
C TYR A 109 -5.95 20.89 -16.12
N PRO A 110 -6.23 22.10 -16.64
CA PRO A 110 -7.36 22.30 -17.54
C PRO A 110 -7.24 21.49 -18.84
N SER A 111 -8.27 20.71 -19.20
CA SER A 111 -8.23 19.73 -20.30
C SER A 111 -8.02 20.34 -21.70
N SER A 112 -8.37 21.62 -21.91
CA SER A 112 -8.14 22.36 -23.17
C SER A 112 -6.90 23.24 -23.13
N LYS A 113 -6.04 23.09 -22.12
CA LYS A 113 -4.76 23.79 -22.08
C LYS A 113 -3.83 23.20 -23.14
N VAL A 114 -3.41 24.04 -24.09
CA VAL A 114 -2.68 23.65 -25.31
C VAL A 114 -1.18 23.37 -25.12
N ASP A 115 -0.69 23.33 -23.88
CA ASP A 115 0.73 23.01 -23.65
C ASP A 115 0.94 21.53 -23.92
N THR A 116 1.90 21.21 -24.80
CA THR A 116 2.23 19.82 -25.17
C THR A 116 3.18 19.17 -24.16
N GLU A 117 3.81 19.95 -23.30
CA GLU A 117 4.69 19.46 -22.24
C GLU A 117 4.35 20.12 -20.91
N TYR A 118 4.41 19.34 -19.84
CA TYR A 118 4.23 19.86 -18.50
C TYR A 118 5.22 19.23 -17.50
N THR A 119 5.85 20.07 -16.69
CA THR A 119 6.66 19.63 -15.56
C THR A 119 5.93 20.00 -14.28
N ILE A 120 5.52 19.00 -13.52
CA ILE A 120 4.83 19.22 -12.25
C ILE A 120 5.82 19.87 -11.26
N PRO A 121 5.40 20.90 -10.49
CA PRO A 121 6.28 21.55 -9.51
C PRO A 121 6.84 20.57 -8.48
N ALA A 122 8.14 20.69 -8.15
CA ALA A 122 8.84 19.77 -7.25
C ALA A 122 8.30 19.71 -5.80
N SER A 123 7.45 20.65 -5.40
CA SER A 123 6.76 20.64 -4.11
C SER A 123 5.53 19.73 -4.07
N VAL A 124 5.03 19.29 -5.23
CA VAL A 124 3.85 18.44 -5.33
C VAL A 124 4.18 17.06 -4.78
N THR A 125 3.31 16.57 -3.89
CA THR A 125 3.37 15.23 -3.31
C THR A 125 2.19 14.37 -3.79
N VAL A 126 1.07 15.00 -4.18
CA VAL A 126 -0.16 14.33 -4.62
C VAL A 126 -0.64 14.93 -5.94
N ILE A 127 -0.90 14.05 -6.91
CA ILE A 127 -1.70 14.35 -8.10
C ILE A 127 -3.08 13.77 -7.83
N ASP A 128 -4.09 14.63 -7.76
CA ASP A 128 -5.44 14.23 -7.35
C ASP A 128 -6.15 13.41 -8.44
N ASP A 129 -7.28 12.82 -8.08
CA ASP A 129 -8.11 12.05 -9.01
C ASP A 129 -8.52 12.93 -10.21
N LYS A 130 -8.43 12.36 -11.42
CA LYS A 130 -8.76 13.01 -12.69
C LYS A 130 -8.03 14.34 -12.95
N ALA A 131 -6.93 14.62 -12.26
CA ALA A 131 -6.29 15.93 -12.31
C ALA A 131 -5.84 16.36 -13.72
N PHE A 132 -5.53 15.42 -14.61
CA PHE A 132 -5.20 15.62 -16.02
C PHE A 132 -6.16 14.85 -16.95
N GLU A 133 -7.33 14.42 -16.48
CA GLU A 133 -8.27 13.65 -17.32
C GLU A 133 -8.60 14.41 -18.62
N GLU A 134 -8.56 13.69 -19.75
CA GLU A 134 -8.86 14.22 -21.08
C GLU A 134 -7.97 15.40 -21.54
N CYS A 135 -6.72 15.50 -21.07
CA CYS A 135 -5.75 16.48 -21.59
C CYS A 135 -5.24 16.07 -22.97
N TYR A 136 -6.06 16.29 -24.01
CA TYR A 136 -5.81 15.80 -25.36
C TYR A 136 -4.57 16.39 -26.04
N ASP A 137 -4.13 17.59 -25.67
CA ASP A 137 -2.94 18.22 -26.29
C ASP A 137 -1.62 17.85 -25.58
N LEU A 138 -1.68 17.24 -24.39
CA LEU A 138 -0.49 16.93 -23.59
C LEU A 138 0.24 15.71 -24.15
N GLU A 139 1.49 15.89 -24.59
CA GLU A 139 2.34 14.86 -25.18
C GLU A 139 3.38 14.30 -24.19
N SER A 140 3.86 15.14 -23.26
CA SER A 140 4.85 14.74 -22.26
C SER A 140 4.59 15.31 -20.87
N ILE A 141 4.80 14.47 -19.86
CA ILE A 141 4.72 14.84 -18.44
C ILE A 141 5.99 14.45 -17.69
N VAL A 142 6.46 15.37 -16.84
CA VAL A 142 7.53 15.11 -15.86
C VAL A 142 6.95 15.16 -14.45
N ILE A 143 6.91 14.00 -13.79
CA ILE A 143 6.49 13.83 -12.40
C ILE A 143 7.75 13.89 -11.53
N PRO A 144 7.89 14.84 -10.58
CA PRO A 144 9.11 15.00 -9.78
C PRO A 144 9.16 14.02 -8.61
N ASP A 145 10.37 13.73 -8.11
CA ASP A 145 10.67 12.82 -6.98
C ASP A 145 9.93 13.12 -5.66
N GLY A 146 9.26 14.27 -5.55
CA GLY A 146 8.41 14.61 -4.41
C GLY A 146 7.05 13.91 -4.42
N VAL A 147 6.58 13.47 -5.58
CA VAL A 147 5.26 12.84 -5.73
C VAL A 147 5.30 11.43 -5.16
N THR A 148 4.29 11.12 -4.34
CA THR A 148 4.08 9.80 -3.73
C THR A 148 2.78 9.15 -4.19
N THR A 149 1.80 9.95 -4.64
CA THR A 149 0.44 9.49 -4.97
C THR A 149 -0.01 10.06 -6.30
N ILE A 150 -0.51 9.17 -7.16
CA ILE A 150 -1.23 9.47 -8.40
C ILE A 150 -2.64 8.93 -8.23
N GLY A 151 -3.63 9.82 -8.25
CA GLY A 151 -5.04 9.47 -8.03
C GLY A 151 -5.67 8.66 -9.16
N ASP A 152 -6.91 8.25 -8.92
CA ASP A 152 -7.72 7.49 -9.87
C ASP A 152 -7.97 8.32 -11.13
N TYR A 153 -7.79 7.67 -12.28
CA TYR A 153 -7.99 8.28 -13.61
C TYR A 153 -7.18 9.56 -13.84
N ALA A 154 -6.11 9.81 -13.06
CA ALA A 154 -5.39 11.08 -13.05
C ALA A 154 -4.94 11.57 -14.43
N PHE A 155 -4.49 10.67 -15.32
CA PHE A 155 -4.12 10.96 -16.71
C PHE A 155 -4.98 10.20 -17.73
N SER A 156 -6.16 9.73 -17.31
CA SER A 156 -7.04 8.96 -18.19
C SER A 156 -7.43 9.79 -19.42
N TRP A 157 -7.49 9.16 -20.59
CA TRP A 157 -7.86 9.79 -21.86
C TRP A 157 -6.95 10.94 -22.33
N CYS A 158 -5.71 11.04 -21.84
CA CYS A 158 -4.69 11.90 -22.45
C CYS A 158 -4.16 11.26 -23.74
N GLU A 159 -4.97 11.26 -24.81
CA GLU A 159 -4.74 10.44 -26.02
C GLU A 159 -3.43 10.71 -26.76
N ASN A 160 -2.75 11.84 -26.52
CA ASN A 160 -1.44 12.17 -27.08
C ASN A 160 -0.28 11.98 -26.10
N LEU A 161 -0.52 11.61 -24.84
CA LEU A 161 0.50 11.50 -23.80
C LEU A 161 1.37 10.25 -24.01
N GLU A 162 2.52 10.44 -24.66
CA GLU A 162 3.46 9.37 -25.02
C GLU A 162 4.70 9.32 -24.13
N SER A 163 5.12 10.44 -23.53
CA SER A 163 6.37 10.53 -22.78
C SER A 163 6.09 10.83 -21.31
N ILE A 164 6.14 9.78 -20.48
CA ILE A 164 5.82 9.84 -19.04
C ILE A 164 7.09 9.58 -18.24
N GLN A 165 7.60 10.59 -17.55
CA GLN A 165 8.69 10.44 -16.59
C GLN A 165 8.12 10.31 -15.18
N ILE A 166 8.19 9.12 -14.61
CA ILE A 166 7.69 8.78 -13.27
C ILE A 166 8.87 8.41 -12.34
N PRO A 167 8.93 8.93 -11.12
CA PRO A 167 10.03 8.66 -10.18
C PRO A 167 9.79 7.40 -9.35
N ASP A 168 10.85 6.86 -8.75
CA ASP A 168 10.76 5.71 -7.83
C ASP A 168 10.07 6.04 -6.50
N SER A 169 9.81 7.32 -6.20
CA SER A 169 9.16 7.78 -4.97
C SER A 169 7.66 7.47 -4.89
N ILE A 170 7.04 7.07 -6.00
CA ILE A 170 5.62 6.76 -6.06
C ILE A 170 5.32 5.52 -5.24
N THR A 171 4.38 5.64 -4.31
CA THR A 171 3.92 4.57 -3.43
C THR A 171 2.48 4.14 -3.71
N SER A 172 1.72 4.91 -4.50
CA SER A 172 0.33 4.62 -4.86
C SER A 172 -0.01 5.19 -6.23
N ILE A 173 -0.64 4.36 -7.06
CA ILE A 173 -1.14 4.70 -8.40
C ILE A 173 -2.58 4.15 -8.46
N GLY A 174 -3.54 5.06 -8.59
CA GLY A 174 -4.96 4.75 -8.59
C GLY A 174 -5.46 4.00 -9.83
N GLU A 175 -6.73 3.60 -9.77
CA GLU A 175 -7.43 2.88 -10.84
C GLU A 175 -7.37 3.68 -12.14
N GLY A 176 -6.98 3.02 -13.23
CA GLY A 176 -7.07 3.61 -14.56
C GLY A 176 -6.24 4.89 -14.76
N ALA A 177 -5.28 5.18 -13.86
CA ALA A 177 -4.55 6.45 -13.84
C ALA A 177 -3.91 6.83 -15.19
N PHE A 178 -3.55 5.84 -16.01
CA PHE A 178 -2.94 6.05 -17.33
C PHE A 178 -3.75 5.42 -18.49
N GLU A 179 -5.01 5.03 -18.25
CA GLU A 179 -5.85 4.44 -19.29
C GLU A 179 -6.05 5.39 -20.48
N ASN A 180 -6.04 4.83 -21.69
CA ASN A 180 -6.24 5.57 -22.93
C ASN A 180 -5.23 6.73 -23.17
N THR A 181 -4.07 6.69 -22.52
CA THR A 181 -2.92 7.51 -22.92
C THR A 181 -2.29 6.99 -24.21
N ALA A 182 -1.53 7.80 -24.95
CA ALA A 182 -0.76 7.29 -26.10
C ALA A 182 0.23 6.19 -25.66
N TYR A 183 0.85 6.35 -24.49
CA TYR A 183 1.75 5.34 -23.91
C TYR A 183 1.03 4.01 -23.65
N TYR A 184 -0.15 4.05 -23.03
CA TYR A 184 -0.97 2.86 -22.75
C TYR A 184 -1.45 2.17 -24.03
N ASN A 185 -1.81 2.94 -25.05
CA ASN A 185 -2.34 2.39 -26.30
C ASN A 185 -1.25 1.88 -27.28
N ASP A 186 0.03 2.18 -27.03
CA ASP A 186 1.13 1.63 -27.81
C ASP A 186 1.43 0.19 -27.37
N GLU A 187 1.05 -0.78 -28.20
CA GLU A 187 1.28 -2.21 -27.98
C GLU A 187 2.75 -2.56 -27.69
N SER A 188 3.72 -1.76 -28.14
CA SER A 188 5.14 -2.00 -27.89
C SER A 188 5.60 -1.72 -26.46
N ASN A 189 4.80 -0.98 -25.67
CA ASN A 189 5.04 -0.74 -24.25
C ASN A 189 4.56 -1.90 -23.36
N TRP A 190 3.78 -2.82 -23.92
CA TRP A 190 3.33 -4.01 -23.22
C TRP A 190 4.31 -5.14 -23.44
N THR A 191 4.88 -5.66 -22.35
CA THR A 191 5.72 -6.85 -22.38
C THR A 191 4.98 -7.97 -21.70
N ASP A 192 4.74 -9.07 -22.42
CA ASP A 192 4.05 -10.25 -21.88
C ASP A 192 2.69 -9.89 -21.25
N GLY A 193 1.93 -9.01 -21.90
CA GLY A 193 0.59 -8.59 -21.43
C GLY A 193 0.60 -7.65 -20.22
N VAL A 194 1.78 -7.21 -19.76
CA VAL A 194 1.91 -6.28 -18.62
C VAL A 194 2.53 -4.95 -19.06
N LEU A 195 1.90 -3.87 -18.65
CA LEU A 195 2.34 -2.50 -18.87
C LEU A 195 3.08 -1.98 -17.64
N TYR A 196 4.29 -1.48 -17.87
CA TYR A 196 5.06 -0.73 -16.89
C TYR A 196 5.25 0.70 -17.37
N ILE A 197 5.29 1.65 -16.43
CA ILE A 197 5.84 2.99 -16.66
C ILE A 197 6.97 3.17 -15.66
N GLY A 198 8.20 3.27 -16.15
CA GLY A 198 9.38 3.24 -15.28
C GLY A 198 9.45 1.92 -14.49
N ASN A 199 9.57 2.01 -13.17
CA ASN A 199 9.64 0.86 -12.26
C ASN A 199 8.27 0.53 -11.62
N HIS A 200 7.17 0.95 -12.23
CA HIS A 200 5.82 0.77 -11.68
C HIS A 200 4.98 -0.09 -12.60
N LEU A 201 4.41 -1.16 -12.05
CA LEU A 201 3.50 -2.06 -12.75
C LEU A 201 2.11 -1.41 -12.79
N ILE A 202 1.64 -1.05 -13.98
CA ILE A 202 0.43 -0.25 -14.16
C ILE A 202 -0.79 -1.14 -14.39
N ARG A 203 -0.69 -2.09 -15.32
CA ARG A 203 -1.82 -2.93 -15.71
C ARG A 203 -1.35 -4.20 -16.38
N ALA A 204 -2.05 -5.30 -16.11
CA ALA A 204 -2.03 -6.52 -16.89
C ALA A 204 -3.31 -6.60 -17.72
N ASN A 205 -3.20 -7.13 -18.94
CA ASN A 205 -4.33 -7.39 -19.81
C ASN A 205 -4.48 -8.89 -20.09
N SER A 206 -5.69 -9.31 -20.41
CA SER A 206 -6.06 -10.72 -20.64
C SER A 206 -5.43 -11.36 -21.89
N TRP A 207 -4.49 -10.68 -22.57
CA TRP A 207 -3.65 -11.31 -23.59
C TRP A 207 -2.46 -12.05 -22.98
N GLY A 208 -2.07 -11.73 -21.75
CA GLY A 208 -1.13 -12.55 -20.99
C GLY A 208 -1.81 -13.86 -20.60
N GLN A 209 -1.32 -14.98 -21.09
CA GLN A 209 -1.83 -16.32 -20.78
C GLN A 209 -0.77 -17.08 -19.99
N TYR A 210 -0.48 -16.62 -18.78
CA TYR A 210 0.53 -17.23 -17.93
C TYR A 210 -0.10 -17.75 -16.65
N GLU A 211 0.12 -19.05 -16.40
CA GLU A 211 -0.16 -19.68 -15.12
C GLU A 211 0.77 -19.13 -14.01
N GLU A 212 1.96 -18.65 -14.38
CA GLU A 212 2.93 -18.05 -13.44
C GLU A 212 3.46 -16.72 -13.95
N TYR A 213 3.49 -15.71 -13.07
CA TYR A 213 4.14 -14.44 -13.34
C TYR A 213 5.13 -14.09 -12.22
N ILE A 214 6.35 -13.72 -12.60
CA ILE A 214 7.37 -13.22 -11.68
C ILE A 214 7.52 -11.73 -11.97
N ILE A 215 7.13 -10.89 -11.01
CA ILE A 215 7.34 -9.45 -11.12
C ILE A 215 8.85 -9.18 -11.17
N PRO A 216 9.36 -8.43 -12.17
CA PRO A 216 10.79 -8.19 -12.30
C PRO A 216 11.38 -7.45 -11.11
N ASP A 217 12.57 -7.88 -10.68
CA ASP A 217 13.40 -7.15 -9.72
C ASP A 217 13.63 -5.70 -10.21
N GLY A 218 13.45 -4.75 -9.29
CA GLY A 218 13.50 -3.32 -9.59
C GLY A 218 12.13 -2.65 -9.55
N THR A 219 11.04 -3.41 -9.73
CA THR A 219 9.67 -2.92 -9.56
C THR A 219 9.48 -2.36 -8.15
N LYS A 220 8.91 -1.16 -8.04
CA LYS A 220 8.68 -0.43 -6.79
C LYS A 220 7.25 -0.55 -6.31
N THR A 221 6.31 -0.31 -7.21
CA THR A 221 4.88 -0.25 -6.88
C THR A 221 4.07 -1.03 -7.90
N ILE A 222 3.04 -1.70 -7.41
CA ILE A 222 1.98 -2.32 -8.20
C ILE A 222 0.76 -1.44 -8.06
N ALA A 223 0.24 -0.91 -9.18
CA ALA A 223 -0.91 -0.03 -9.20
C ALA A 223 -2.20 -0.73 -8.74
N ASP A 224 -3.18 0.08 -8.38
CA ASP A 224 -4.52 -0.41 -8.06
C ASP A 224 -5.11 -1.13 -9.29
N TRP A 225 -5.84 -2.22 -9.06
CA TRP A 225 -6.48 -3.03 -10.11
C TRP A 225 -5.54 -3.61 -11.18
N ALA A 226 -4.23 -3.72 -10.89
CA ALA A 226 -3.24 -4.12 -11.88
C ALA A 226 -3.52 -5.48 -12.57
N PHE A 227 -3.91 -6.51 -11.82
CA PHE A 227 -4.28 -7.85 -12.28
C PHE A 227 -5.74 -8.20 -11.94
N TYR A 228 -6.60 -7.21 -11.77
CA TYR A 228 -8.01 -7.47 -11.48
C TYR A 228 -8.65 -8.41 -12.52
N ASP A 229 -9.38 -9.43 -12.06
CA ASP A 229 -10.14 -10.38 -12.91
C ASP A 229 -9.26 -11.20 -13.89
N PHE A 230 -8.01 -11.44 -13.52
CA PHE A 230 -7.04 -12.15 -14.37
C PHE A 230 -7.14 -13.67 -14.20
N TYR A 231 -8.16 -14.28 -14.82
CA TYR A 231 -8.55 -15.69 -14.56
C TYR A 231 -7.50 -16.78 -14.81
N GLU A 232 -6.43 -16.53 -15.58
CA GLU A 232 -5.46 -17.57 -15.94
C GLU A 232 -4.24 -17.63 -15.01
N LEU A 233 -4.06 -16.66 -14.11
CA LEU A 233 -2.88 -16.59 -13.24
C LEU A 233 -3.04 -17.50 -12.01
N GLU A 234 -2.14 -18.47 -11.86
CA GLU A 234 -2.11 -19.40 -10.73
C GLU A 234 -1.04 -19.06 -9.68
N SER A 235 0.06 -18.45 -10.11
CA SER A 235 1.22 -18.15 -9.27
C SER A 235 1.74 -16.73 -9.51
N ILE A 236 1.90 -15.95 -8.44
CA ILE A 236 2.56 -14.63 -8.47
C ILE A 236 3.76 -14.61 -7.53
N THR A 237 4.92 -14.18 -8.05
CA THR A 237 6.09 -13.86 -7.24
C THR A 237 6.35 -12.37 -7.24
N ILE A 238 6.27 -11.75 -6.06
CA ILE A 238 6.52 -10.33 -5.82
C ILE A 238 7.92 -10.18 -5.20
N PRO A 239 8.89 -9.50 -5.84
CA PRO A 239 10.27 -9.45 -5.36
C PRO A 239 10.47 -8.45 -4.21
N ASP A 240 11.63 -8.56 -3.54
CA ASP A 240 12.05 -7.68 -2.44
C ASP A 240 12.17 -6.19 -2.83
N SER A 241 12.12 -5.85 -4.11
CA SER A 241 12.16 -4.45 -4.55
C SER A 241 10.83 -3.73 -4.42
N VAL A 242 9.71 -4.47 -4.38
CA VAL A 242 8.35 -3.92 -4.31
C VAL A 242 8.05 -3.49 -2.88
N THR A 243 7.64 -2.24 -2.70
CA THR A 243 7.30 -1.68 -1.39
C THR A 243 5.79 -1.61 -1.15
N ASN A 244 5.00 -1.51 -2.23
CA ASN A 244 3.56 -1.25 -2.18
C ASN A 244 2.79 -2.11 -3.18
N ILE A 245 1.73 -2.75 -2.69
CA ILE A 245 0.73 -3.45 -3.49
C ILE A 245 -0.56 -2.64 -3.44
N GLY A 246 -1.04 -2.18 -4.60
CA GLY A 246 -2.23 -1.33 -4.73
C GLY A 246 -3.54 -2.03 -4.34
N ASN A 247 -4.59 -1.23 -4.24
CA ASN A 247 -5.94 -1.71 -3.94
C ASN A 247 -6.45 -2.59 -5.08
N TYR A 248 -7.09 -3.71 -4.74
CA TYR A 248 -7.64 -4.68 -5.67
C TYR A 248 -6.65 -5.19 -6.73
N ALA A 249 -5.34 -5.06 -6.47
CA ALA A 249 -4.30 -5.35 -7.45
C ALA A 249 -4.36 -6.79 -7.99
N PHE A 250 -4.79 -7.75 -7.17
CA PHE A 250 -5.00 -9.15 -7.52
C PHE A 250 -6.37 -9.67 -7.04
N ALA A 251 -7.38 -8.78 -6.98
CA ALA A 251 -8.73 -9.20 -6.60
C ALA A 251 -9.39 -10.05 -7.70
N TYR A 252 -10.12 -11.08 -7.28
CA TYR A 252 -10.87 -12.03 -8.12
C TYR A 252 -10.01 -12.67 -9.22
N VAL A 253 -8.74 -12.95 -8.91
CA VAL A 253 -7.87 -13.76 -9.74
C VAL A 253 -8.17 -15.23 -9.43
N ASP A 254 -9.22 -15.78 -10.07
CA ASP A 254 -9.84 -17.07 -9.73
C ASP A 254 -8.91 -18.30 -9.76
N GLY A 255 -7.72 -18.18 -10.36
CA GLY A 255 -6.71 -19.25 -10.39
C GLY A 255 -5.64 -19.14 -9.30
N LEU A 256 -5.57 -18.01 -8.58
CA LEU A 256 -4.38 -17.63 -7.81
C LEU A 256 -4.22 -18.47 -6.54
N THR A 257 -3.42 -19.52 -6.63
CA THR A 257 -3.18 -20.51 -5.57
C THR A 257 -1.82 -20.34 -4.88
N ASN A 258 -0.85 -19.72 -5.55
CA ASN A 258 0.49 -19.51 -5.01
C ASN A 258 0.86 -18.02 -5.02
N ILE A 259 1.05 -17.45 -3.84
CA ILE A 259 1.44 -16.05 -3.66
C ILE A 259 2.74 -16.01 -2.86
N ILE A 260 3.81 -15.49 -3.48
CA ILE A 260 5.11 -15.29 -2.82
C ILE A 260 5.35 -13.78 -2.66
N LEU A 261 5.41 -13.32 -1.41
CA LEU A 261 5.66 -11.92 -1.07
C LEU A 261 7.12 -11.70 -0.67
N GLY A 262 7.78 -10.75 -1.33
CA GLY A 262 9.14 -10.32 -0.98
C GLY A 262 9.19 -9.56 0.35
N ASN A 263 10.35 -9.60 1.00
CA ASN A 263 10.64 -8.90 2.26
C ASN A 263 10.80 -7.38 2.11
N GLY A 264 10.55 -6.84 0.92
CA GLY A 264 10.45 -5.40 0.66
C GLY A 264 9.05 -4.85 0.86
N VAL A 265 8.02 -5.69 0.79
CA VAL A 265 6.62 -5.25 0.83
C VAL A 265 6.33 -4.65 2.20
N THR A 266 5.86 -3.39 2.21
CA THR A 266 5.56 -2.65 3.44
C THR A 266 4.07 -2.43 3.66
N ALA A 267 3.27 -2.48 2.59
CA ALA A 267 1.83 -2.30 2.63
C ALA A 267 1.12 -3.17 1.58
N ILE A 268 0.00 -3.76 1.99
CA ILE A 268 -0.94 -4.50 1.14
C ILE A 268 -2.25 -3.70 1.11
N GLY A 269 -2.70 -3.30 -0.08
CA GLY A 269 -3.87 -2.45 -0.29
C GLY A 269 -5.21 -3.11 0.07
N GLU A 270 -6.26 -2.30 0.02
CA GLU A 270 -7.66 -2.74 0.17
C GLU A 270 -8.00 -3.78 -0.90
N GLY A 271 -8.61 -4.90 -0.52
CA GLY A 271 -9.02 -5.97 -1.45
C GLY A 271 -7.88 -6.58 -2.28
N ALA A 272 -6.60 -6.34 -1.94
CA ALA A 272 -5.49 -6.61 -2.85
C ALA A 272 -5.41 -8.07 -3.35
N PHE A 273 -5.86 -9.03 -2.55
CA PHE A 273 -5.96 -10.46 -2.88
C PHE A 273 -7.36 -10.99 -2.54
N GLU A 274 -8.40 -10.16 -2.62
CA GLU A 274 -9.79 -10.58 -2.39
C GLU A 274 -10.18 -11.70 -3.35
N GLY A 275 -10.80 -12.77 -2.85
CA GLY A 275 -11.23 -13.90 -3.65
C GLY A 275 -10.09 -14.79 -4.17
N CYS A 276 -8.92 -14.77 -3.52
CA CYS A 276 -7.80 -15.64 -3.87
C CYS A 276 -8.07 -17.12 -3.52
N TYR A 277 -7.39 -18.05 -4.19
CA TYR A 277 -7.53 -19.49 -3.96
C TYR A 277 -6.28 -20.11 -3.30
N ALA A 278 -5.48 -19.29 -2.62
CA ALA A 278 -4.26 -19.76 -1.98
C ALA A 278 -4.57 -20.62 -0.74
N GLU A 279 -3.96 -21.80 -0.65
CA GLU A 279 -4.11 -22.68 0.52
C GLU A 279 -3.45 -22.08 1.78
N SER A 280 -2.38 -21.31 1.59
CA SER A 280 -1.64 -20.66 2.66
C SER A 280 -1.07 -19.32 2.22
N ILE A 281 -1.03 -18.35 3.15
CA ILE A 281 -0.41 -17.05 2.93
C ILE A 281 0.62 -16.76 4.02
N GLU A 282 1.83 -16.38 3.60
CA GLU A 282 2.89 -15.87 4.46
C GLU A 282 3.09 -14.36 4.22
N ILE A 283 2.72 -13.55 5.20
CA ILE A 283 2.88 -12.10 5.17
C ILE A 283 4.20 -11.77 5.88
N PRO A 284 5.20 -11.17 5.21
CA PRO A 284 6.54 -11.01 5.76
C PRO A 284 6.61 -9.95 6.87
N ASP A 285 7.69 -10.01 7.66
CA ASP A 285 7.96 -9.09 8.78
C ASP A 285 8.15 -7.62 8.35
N SER A 286 8.34 -7.37 7.05
CA SER A 286 8.43 -6.02 6.48
C SER A 286 7.09 -5.31 6.34
N VAL A 287 5.98 -6.07 6.27
CA VAL A 287 4.64 -5.49 6.11
C VAL A 287 4.23 -4.79 7.39
N THR A 288 3.72 -3.57 7.26
CA THR A 288 3.28 -2.73 8.38
C THR A 288 1.76 -2.62 8.48
N SER A 289 1.05 -2.78 7.36
CA SER A 289 -0.41 -2.72 7.27
C SER A 289 -0.98 -3.68 6.23
N ILE A 290 -2.07 -4.33 6.58
CA ILE A 290 -2.94 -5.11 5.69
C ILE A 290 -4.24 -4.34 5.53
N GLY A 291 -4.65 -4.04 4.29
CA GLY A 291 -5.82 -3.24 3.95
C GLY A 291 -7.17 -3.89 4.32
N GLU A 292 -8.24 -3.10 4.19
CA GLU A 292 -9.62 -3.60 4.31
C GLU A 292 -9.87 -4.69 3.27
N SER A 293 -10.52 -5.79 3.65
CA SER A 293 -10.84 -6.92 2.76
C SER A 293 -9.66 -7.55 1.99
N ALA A 294 -8.41 -7.29 2.38
CA ALA A 294 -7.23 -7.62 1.58
C ALA A 294 -7.12 -9.10 1.16
N PHE A 295 -7.66 -10.02 1.96
CA PHE A 295 -7.75 -11.46 1.72
C PHE A 295 -9.17 -11.97 2.04
N ALA A 296 -10.20 -11.14 1.87
CA ALA A 296 -11.59 -11.57 2.06
C ALA A 296 -11.97 -12.60 0.98
N TYR A 297 -12.91 -13.49 1.30
CA TYR A 297 -13.42 -14.52 0.38
C TYR A 297 -12.35 -15.48 -0.16
N CYS A 298 -11.19 -15.63 0.48
CA CYS A 298 -10.21 -16.63 0.07
C CYS A 298 -10.63 -18.02 0.58
N ASP A 299 -11.56 -18.67 -0.14
CA ASP A 299 -12.23 -19.90 0.30
C ASP A 299 -11.28 -21.10 0.47
N ASP A 300 -10.17 -21.18 -0.24
CA ASP A 300 -9.24 -22.31 -0.07
C ASP A 300 -8.19 -22.07 1.05
N LEU A 301 -8.21 -20.89 1.67
CA LEU A 301 -7.22 -20.47 2.65
C LEU A 301 -7.37 -21.24 3.96
N THR A 302 -6.40 -22.08 4.28
CA THR A 302 -6.38 -22.90 5.50
C THR A 302 -5.40 -22.39 6.54
N ASN A 303 -4.35 -21.68 6.11
CA ASN A 303 -3.27 -21.21 6.98
C ASN A 303 -2.86 -19.78 6.65
N VAL A 304 -2.79 -18.92 7.67
CA VAL A 304 -2.24 -17.56 7.53
C VAL A 304 -1.14 -17.34 8.56
N THR A 305 0.02 -16.85 8.09
CA THR A 305 1.09 -16.36 8.96
C THR A 305 1.29 -14.87 8.75
N ILE A 306 1.08 -14.09 9.80
CA ILE A 306 1.24 -12.63 9.82
C ILE A 306 2.56 -12.26 10.48
N GLY A 307 3.39 -11.52 9.76
CA GLY A 307 4.71 -11.07 10.20
C GLY A 307 4.71 -10.18 11.44
N ASN A 308 5.83 -10.15 12.16
CA ASN A 308 6.02 -9.38 13.38
C ASN A 308 6.01 -7.86 13.17
N GLY A 309 6.24 -7.37 11.95
CA GLY A 309 6.18 -5.94 11.64
C GLY A 309 4.76 -5.40 11.44
N VAL A 310 3.78 -6.28 11.22
CA VAL A 310 2.40 -5.86 10.94
C VAL A 310 1.83 -5.18 12.17
N THR A 311 1.34 -3.95 12.01
CA THR A 311 0.76 -3.15 13.10
C THR A 311 -0.76 -3.06 13.02
N THR A 312 -1.32 -3.14 11.81
CA THR A 312 -2.75 -3.02 11.55
C THR A 312 -3.20 -4.12 10.60
N ILE A 313 -4.27 -4.82 10.99
CA ILE A 313 -5.07 -5.69 10.13
C ILE A 313 -6.40 -4.94 9.87
N GLY A 314 -6.73 -4.66 8.62
CA GLY A 314 -7.90 -3.87 8.23
C GLY A 314 -9.23 -4.53 8.57
N ASN A 315 -10.32 -3.78 8.40
CA ASN A 315 -11.68 -4.32 8.51
C ASN A 315 -11.85 -5.45 7.48
N ARG A 316 -12.57 -6.52 7.85
CA ARG A 316 -12.86 -7.63 6.94
C ARG A 316 -11.66 -8.28 6.25
N ALA A 317 -10.43 -8.06 6.72
CA ALA A 317 -9.22 -8.44 5.99
C ALA A 317 -9.14 -9.91 5.60
N PHE A 318 -9.76 -10.82 6.36
CA PHE A 318 -9.91 -12.25 6.07
C PHE A 318 -11.38 -12.70 6.21
N GLU A 319 -12.35 -11.79 6.03
CA GLU A 319 -13.79 -12.09 6.11
C GLU A 319 -14.12 -13.26 5.17
N LEU A 320 -14.98 -14.17 5.63
CA LEU A 320 -15.50 -15.30 4.86
C LEU A 320 -14.43 -16.30 4.36
N CYS A 321 -13.23 -16.31 4.96
CA CYS A 321 -12.27 -17.41 4.77
C CYS A 321 -12.72 -18.66 5.54
N GLY A 322 -13.75 -19.35 5.02
CA GLY A 322 -14.50 -20.37 5.74
C GLY A 322 -13.72 -21.62 6.14
N TYR A 323 -12.62 -21.92 5.44
CA TYR A 323 -11.75 -23.09 5.71
C TYR A 323 -10.47 -22.72 6.49
N LEU A 324 -10.34 -21.47 6.95
CA LEU A 324 -9.17 -21.01 7.70
C LEU A 324 -9.11 -21.71 9.05
N THR A 325 -8.13 -22.59 9.24
CA THR A 325 -7.97 -23.40 10.46
C THR A 325 -6.88 -22.89 11.39
N ASN A 326 -5.80 -22.35 10.82
CA ASN A 326 -4.63 -21.89 11.60
C ASN A 326 -4.29 -20.44 11.28
N VAL A 327 -4.22 -19.62 12.32
CA VAL A 327 -3.84 -18.20 12.22
C VAL A 327 -2.66 -17.93 13.13
N THR A 328 -1.54 -17.49 12.57
CA THR A 328 -0.40 -16.97 13.34
C THR A 328 -0.35 -15.46 13.25
N ILE A 329 -0.51 -14.78 14.38
CA ILE A 329 -0.47 -13.33 14.51
C ILE A 329 0.89 -12.86 15.00
N GLY A 330 1.52 -11.96 14.25
CA GLY A 330 2.80 -11.36 14.58
C GLY A 330 2.75 -10.49 15.84
N SER A 331 3.87 -10.41 16.55
CA SER A 331 3.90 -9.69 17.83
C SER A 331 3.67 -8.19 17.68
N GLY A 332 3.88 -7.59 16.51
CA GLY A 332 3.73 -6.15 16.27
C GLY A 332 2.30 -5.65 16.16
N VAL A 333 1.31 -6.55 16.02
CA VAL A 333 -0.09 -6.18 15.77
C VAL A 333 -0.63 -5.36 16.94
N LYS A 334 -1.28 -4.23 16.62
CA LYS A 334 -1.89 -3.28 17.55
C LYS A 334 -3.38 -3.12 17.33
N THR A 335 -3.83 -3.28 16.09
CA THR A 335 -5.24 -3.14 15.72
C THR A 335 -5.65 -4.26 14.78
N ILE A 336 -6.81 -4.84 15.05
CA ILE A 336 -7.51 -5.80 14.20
C ILE A 336 -8.88 -5.20 13.93
N GLY A 337 -9.18 -4.94 12.67
CA GLY A 337 -10.38 -4.25 12.24
C GLY A 337 -11.68 -5.00 12.57
N GLU A 338 -12.78 -4.28 12.40
CA GLU A 338 -14.12 -4.84 12.47
C GLU A 338 -14.27 -6.01 11.48
N GLY A 339 -14.75 -7.14 11.96
CA GLY A 339 -15.02 -8.33 11.14
C GLY A 339 -13.79 -8.90 10.43
N ALA A 340 -12.56 -8.58 10.86
CA ALA A 340 -11.34 -9.00 10.16
C ALA A 340 -11.23 -10.51 9.97
N PHE A 341 -11.83 -11.31 10.85
CA PHE A 341 -11.96 -12.76 10.75
C PHE A 341 -13.43 -13.20 10.91
N ASP A 342 -14.38 -12.38 10.42
CA ASP A 342 -15.80 -12.73 10.43
C ASP A 342 -16.06 -13.91 9.49
N ASP A 343 -17.01 -14.77 9.88
CA ASP A 343 -17.34 -16.02 9.19
C ASP A 343 -16.14 -16.99 8.91
N CYS A 344 -15.00 -16.82 9.59
CA CYS A 344 -13.91 -17.81 9.64
C CYS A 344 -14.23 -18.97 10.60
N ASN A 345 -15.29 -19.70 10.30
CA ASN A 345 -15.93 -20.64 11.22
C ASN A 345 -15.06 -21.88 11.58
N ASP A 346 -14.04 -22.20 10.78
CA ASP A 346 -13.16 -23.36 10.98
C ASP A 346 -11.86 -23.04 11.75
N ILE A 347 -11.68 -21.83 12.29
CA ILE A 347 -10.48 -21.49 13.07
C ILE A 347 -10.40 -22.38 14.31
N GLU A 348 -9.36 -23.22 14.35
CA GLU A 348 -9.08 -24.12 15.47
C GLU A 348 -7.88 -23.64 16.30
N ASN A 349 -6.85 -23.12 15.64
CA ASN A 349 -5.60 -22.76 16.28
C ASN A 349 -5.22 -21.31 15.97
N VAL A 350 -5.19 -20.49 17.02
CA VAL A 350 -4.68 -19.12 16.94
C VAL A 350 -3.39 -19.04 17.72
N TYR A 351 -2.30 -18.65 17.05
CA TYR A 351 -0.99 -18.47 17.64
C TYR A 351 -0.64 -16.99 17.65
N TYR A 352 -0.23 -16.45 18.80
CA TYR A 352 0.26 -15.07 18.88
C TYR A 352 1.75 -15.06 19.22
N ARG A 353 2.59 -14.42 18.40
CA ARG A 353 4.05 -14.31 18.60
C ARG A 353 4.46 -13.37 19.74
N GLY A 354 3.50 -12.78 20.45
CA GLY A 354 3.71 -11.98 21.66
C GLY A 354 3.10 -12.61 22.91
N TYR A 355 3.18 -11.89 24.02
CA TYR A 355 2.65 -12.33 25.31
C TYR A 355 1.22 -11.86 25.56
N GLU A 356 0.52 -12.56 26.45
CA GLU A 356 -0.89 -12.35 26.76
C GLU A 356 -1.23 -10.88 27.08
N GLU A 357 -0.41 -10.19 27.89
CA GLU A 357 -0.61 -8.76 28.17
C GLU A 357 -0.57 -7.88 26.90
N LYS A 358 0.29 -8.22 25.92
CA LYS A 358 0.34 -7.50 24.64
C LYS A 358 -0.87 -7.83 23.78
N TRP A 359 -1.30 -9.09 23.74
CA TRP A 359 -2.54 -9.49 23.07
C TRP A 359 -3.75 -8.74 23.63
N ASN A 360 -3.88 -8.68 24.95
CA ASN A 360 -4.95 -7.97 25.64
C ASN A 360 -4.91 -6.43 25.42
N SER A 361 -3.82 -5.90 24.84
CA SER A 361 -3.68 -4.49 24.48
C SER A 361 -4.01 -4.19 23.01
N ILE A 362 -4.23 -5.23 22.19
CA ILE A 362 -4.66 -5.08 20.81
C ILE A 362 -6.09 -4.54 20.79
N ASP A 363 -6.32 -3.50 19.98
CA ASP A 363 -7.66 -3.01 19.69
C ASP A 363 -8.31 -3.94 18.66
N ILE A 364 -9.18 -4.83 19.13
CA ILE A 364 -9.87 -5.83 18.30
C ILE A 364 -11.32 -5.36 18.10
N GLY A 365 -11.68 -5.12 16.84
CA GLY A 365 -13.04 -4.78 16.43
C GLY A 365 -14.04 -5.90 16.73
N TYR A 366 -15.33 -5.58 16.67
CA TYR A 366 -16.38 -6.59 16.81
C TYR A 366 -16.36 -7.60 15.65
N ASP A 367 -17.10 -8.71 15.81
CA ASP A 367 -17.20 -9.81 14.83
C ASP A 367 -15.85 -10.51 14.53
N ASN A 368 -15.02 -10.71 15.57
CA ASN A 368 -13.76 -11.47 15.52
C ASN A 368 -13.76 -12.64 16.53
N GLU A 369 -14.94 -13.17 16.86
CA GLU A 369 -15.12 -14.10 17.99
C GLU A 369 -14.25 -15.35 17.81
N TYR A 370 -14.25 -15.96 16.61
CA TYR A 370 -13.45 -17.15 16.26
C TYR A 370 -11.94 -16.96 16.43
N LEU A 371 -11.43 -15.74 16.26
CA LEU A 371 -10.01 -15.43 16.49
C LEU A 371 -9.65 -15.44 17.99
N THR A 372 -10.58 -15.07 18.85
CA THR A 372 -10.28 -14.75 20.26
C THR A 372 -10.50 -15.90 21.24
N GLU A 373 -11.20 -16.97 20.84
CA GLU A 373 -11.62 -18.03 21.76
C GLU A 373 -10.47 -18.89 22.29
N ASN A 374 -9.46 -19.22 21.47
CA ASN A 374 -8.40 -20.18 21.83
C ASN A 374 -7.00 -19.73 21.36
N VAL A 375 -6.52 -18.63 21.94
CA VAL A 375 -5.20 -18.06 21.62
C VAL A 375 -4.08 -18.76 22.38
N THR A 376 -3.14 -19.34 21.64
CA THR A 376 -1.86 -19.85 22.14
C THR A 376 -0.81 -18.76 22.05
N PHE A 377 -0.34 -18.30 23.21
CA PHE A 377 0.71 -17.29 23.29
C PHE A 377 2.09 -17.92 23.12
N LEU A 378 2.73 -17.63 21.99
CA LEU A 378 4.11 -18.02 21.71
C LEU A 378 5.12 -17.04 22.33
N GLY A 379 4.70 -15.79 22.57
CA GLY A 379 5.44 -14.92 23.49
C GLY A 379 4.99 -15.22 24.91
N GLY A 380 5.92 -15.62 25.78
CA GLY A 380 5.58 -16.02 27.15
C GLY A 380 5.98 -17.45 27.47
N GLU A 381 6.12 -18.31 26.47
CA GLU A 381 7.16 -19.33 26.55
C GLU A 381 8.45 -18.71 26.00
N ILE A 382 9.21 -18.14 26.93
CA ILE A 382 10.60 -18.48 26.95
C ILE A 382 10.65 -20.03 26.98
N TYR A 383 10.59 -20.70 25.83
CA TYR A 383 11.49 -21.83 25.62
C TYR A 383 12.88 -21.24 25.41
N SER A 384 13.39 -20.49 26.39
CA SER A 384 14.65 -20.99 26.89
C SER A 384 14.28 -22.36 27.42
N THR A 385 14.51 -23.40 26.60
CA THR A 385 15.37 -24.41 27.16
C THR A 385 16.56 -23.61 27.68
N GLN A 386 16.56 -23.36 29.00
CA GLN A 386 17.73 -22.78 29.64
C GLN A 386 18.81 -23.82 29.43
N THR A 387 19.49 -23.72 28.30
CA THR A 387 20.63 -24.57 28.07
C THR A 387 21.68 -24.06 29.02
N THR A 388 21.99 -24.93 29.96
CA THR A 388 22.93 -24.66 31.01
C THR A 388 24.31 -24.96 30.44
N VAL A 389 24.97 -23.93 29.92
CA VAL A 389 26.35 -24.08 29.46
C VAL A 389 27.25 -24.15 30.69
N SER A 390 27.85 -25.32 30.91
CA SER A 390 28.76 -25.56 32.02
C SER A 390 30.20 -25.57 31.51
N ALA A 391 31.02 -24.63 31.96
CA ALA A 391 32.46 -24.62 31.71
C ALA A 391 33.18 -24.43 33.05
N ASP A 392 34.05 -25.37 33.42
CA ASP A 392 34.87 -25.37 34.65
C ASP A 392 34.12 -24.97 35.93
N GLY A 393 32.96 -25.58 36.15
CA GLY A 393 32.15 -25.38 37.36
C GLY A 393 31.42 -24.03 37.43
N LYS A 394 31.46 -23.23 36.35
CA LYS A 394 30.59 -22.07 36.15
C LYS A 394 29.47 -22.43 35.19
N THR A 395 28.30 -21.87 35.50
CA THR A 395 27.04 -22.18 34.84
C THR A 395 26.53 -20.91 34.17
N PHE A 396 26.36 -20.94 32.86
CA PHE A 396 25.80 -19.83 32.08
C PHE A 396 24.41 -20.22 31.57
N THR A 397 23.44 -19.38 31.87
CA THR A 397 22.07 -19.52 31.36
C THR A 397 21.96 -18.73 30.08
N VAL A 398 21.66 -19.40 28.98
CA VAL A 398 21.44 -18.76 27.69
C VAL A 398 20.00 -19.01 27.25
N ALA A 399 19.32 -17.93 26.85
CA ALA A 399 18.04 -18.04 26.16
C ALA A 399 18.32 -18.26 24.67
N VAL A 400 17.86 -19.39 24.13
CA VAL A 400 17.92 -19.69 22.70
C VAL A 400 16.49 -19.61 22.16
N ASP A 401 16.30 -18.92 21.04
CA ASP A 401 15.00 -18.79 20.37
C ASP A 401 14.69 -20.11 19.63
N ASN A 402 13.57 -20.74 19.98
CA ASN A 402 13.25 -22.13 19.67
C ASN A 402 12.29 -22.28 18.48
N THR A 403 12.50 -21.53 17.40
CA THR A 403 11.56 -21.55 16.28
C THR A 403 11.87 -22.54 15.15
N GLU A 404 13.07 -23.16 15.06
CA GLU A 404 13.30 -24.24 14.07
C GLU A 404 14.34 -25.28 14.53
N VAL A 405 14.01 -26.58 14.37
CA VAL A 405 14.97 -27.69 14.49
C VAL A 405 15.98 -27.60 13.35
N GLY A 406 17.29 -27.63 13.66
CA GLY A 406 18.37 -27.57 12.65
C GLY A 406 19.27 -26.33 12.69
N LYS A 407 18.99 -25.35 13.56
CA LYS A 407 19.86 -24.17 13.76
C LYS A 407 21.18 -24.54 14.45
N THR A 408 22.25 -23.79 14.14
CA THR A 408 23.58 -23.97 14.74
C THR A 408 23.81 -22.91 15.84
N VAL A 409 24.13 -23.37 17.05
CA VAL A 409 24.56 -22.51 18.16
C VAL A 409 26.07 -22.44 18.18
N ILE A 410 26.63 -21.24 18.21
CA ILE A 410 28.08 -21.00 18.30
C ILE A 410 28.41 -20.29 19.61
N LEU A 411 29.46 -20.77 20.27
CA LEU A 411 30.00 -20.25 21.52
C LEU A 411 31.41 -19.73 21.28
N ALA A 412 31.60 -18.43 21.47
CA ALA A 412 32.90 -17.79 21.41
C ALA A 412 33.46 -17.66 22.85
N LEU A 413 34.57 -18.32 23.13
CA LEU A 413 35.19 -18.43 24.46
C LEU A 413 36.38 -17.48 24.57
N TYR A 414 36.40 -16.63 25.59
CA TYR A 414 37.40 -15.56 25.73
C TYR A 414 38.30 -15.75 26.96
N LYS A 415 39.59 -15.41 26.83
CA LYS A 415 40.54 -15.18 27.93
C LYS A 415 40.92 -13.70 27.95
N GLY A 416 40.48 -12.98 28.98
CA GLY A 416 40.42 -11.52 28.96
C GLY A 416 39.61 -11.02 27.75
N ASP A 417 40.13 -10.02 27.05
CA ASP A 417 39.48 -9.46 25.85
C ASP A 417 39.81 -10.23 24.55
N SER A 418 40.55 -11.35 24.64
CA SER A 418 41.00 -12.12 23.47
C SER A 418 40.17 -13.38 23.28
N LEU A 419 39.64 -13.57 22.07
CA LEU A 419 38.97 -14.81 21.67
C LEU A 419 39.99 -15.96 21.72
N ALA A 420 39.74 -16.91 22.60
CA ALA A 420 40.64 -18.01 22.90
C ALA A 420 40.22 -19.32 22.21
N ASP A 421 38.92 -19.57 22.06
CA ASP A 421 38.41 -20.79 21.43
C ASP A 421 36.96 -20.62 20.93
N ILE A 422 36.48 -21.54 20.08
CA ILE A 422 35.12 -21.57 19.54
C ILE A 422 34.56 -22.99 19.61
N ALA A 423 33.36 -23.13 20.19
CA ALA A 423 32.59 -24.36 20.16
C ALA A 423 31.29 -24.14 19.39
N TYR A 424 30.75 -25.20 18.76
CA TYR A 424 29.44 -25.13 18.12
C TYR A 424 28.69 -26.45 18.25
N ALA A 425 27.38 -26.39 18.12
CA ALA A 425 26.55 -27.57 17.99
C ALA A 425 25.27 -27.29 17.19
N VAL A 426 24.70 -28.36 16.63
CA VAL A 426 23.39 -28.34 15.98
C VAL A 426 22.35 -28.62 17.05
N TYR A 427 21.30 -27.81 17.09
CA TYR A 427 20.21 -27.97 18.05
C TYR A 427 19.40 -29.23 17.71
N GLU A 428 19.70 -30.35 18.40
CA GLU A 428 19.01 -31.64 18.23
C GLU A 428 18.21 -32.08 19.49
N SER A 429 18.44 -31.47 20.67
CA SER A 429 17.61 -31.65 21.88
C SER A 429 17.91 -30.59 22.97
N GLU A 430 17.07 -30.53 24.01
CA GLU A 430 16.95 -29.46 25.03
C GLU A 430 18.19 -29.19 25.91
N THR A 431 19.34 -29.84 25.69
CA THR A 431 20.55 -29.62 26.50
C THR A 431 21.82 -29.79 25.66
N LEU A 432 22.66 -28.75 25.66
CA LEU A 432 23.98 -28.77 25.02
C LEU A 432 25.09 -28.85 26.07
N GLU A 433 25.79 -29.98 26.14
CA GLU A 433 26.96 -30.15 27.01
C GLU A 433 28.25 -30.11 26.17
N PHE A 434 29.24 -29.32 26.60
CA PHE A 434 30.60 -29.40 26.08
C PHE A 434 31.61 -29.38 27.24
N THR A 435 32.80 -29.92 26.99
CA THR A 435 33.88 -29.99 27.97
C THR A 435 35.12 -29.40 27.34
N THR A 436 35.75 -28.42 27.98
CA THR A 436 37.03 -27.86 27.55
C THR A 436 38.14 -28.32 28.49
N GLU A 437 39.36 -28.43 27.97
CA GLU A 437 40.55 -28.75 28.80
C GLU A 437 41.18 -27.49 29.44
N GLU A 438 40.74 -26.29 29.06
CA GLU A 438 41.27 -24.99 29.53
C GLU A 438 40.19 -24.09 30.18
N GLU A 439 40.59 -23.25 31.13
CA GLU A 439 39.74 -22.24 31.81
C GLU A 439 39.54 -20.96 30.96
N TYR A 440 38.33 -20.41 30.91
CA TYR A 440 37.97 -19.18 30.19
C TYR A 440 37.30 -18.12 31.09
N ASP A 441 37.41 -16.84 30.72
CA ASP A 441 36.92 -15.69 31.52
C ASP A 441 35.47 -15.31 31.19
N SER A 442 35.06 -15.39 29.91
CA SER A 442 33.70 -15.06 29.45
C SER A 442 33.31 -15.81 28.16
N VAL A 443 32.01 -15.90 27.91
CA VAL A 443 31.43 -16.58 26.73
C VAL A 443 30.44 -15.64 26.04
N LEU A 444 30.51 -15.56 24.71
CA LEU A 444 29.54 -14.88 23.86
C LEU A 444 28.82 -15.91 22.97
N VAL A 445 27.50 -15.79 22.83
CA VAL A 445 26.66 -16.79 22.17
C VAL A 445 26.00 -16.23 20.93
N TYR A 446 26.06 -17.00 19.84
CA TYR A 446 25.43 -16.70 18.56
C TYR A 446 24.50 -17.85 18.14
N VAL A 447 23.37 -17.51 17.52
CA VAL A 447 22.41 -18.48 16.97
C VAL A 447 22.25 -18.20 15.48
N TRP A 448 22.40 -19.23 14.63
CA TRP A 448 22.42 -19.08 13.18
C TRP A 448 21.45 -20.04 12.49
N ASN A 449 20.77 -19.59 11.43
CA ASN A 449 19.68 -20.32 10.78
C ASN A 449 20.10 -21.66 10.12
N SER A 450 21.36 -21.84 9.69
CA SER A 450 21.99 -23.14 9.39
C SER A 450 23.45 -22.93 8.95
N LEU A 451 24.38 -23.73 9.46
CA LEU A 451 25.77 -23.82 8.97
C LEU A 451 26.13 -25.25 8.52
N SER A 452 25.10 -26.08 8.24
CA SER A 452 25.29 -27.48 7.88
C SER A 452 26.20 -27.63 6.66
N GLY A 453 27.31 -28.35 6.82
CA GLY A 453 28.28 -28.63 5.74
C GLY A 453 29.53 -27.73 5.71
N LEU A 454 29.66 -26.77 6.63
CA LEU A 454 30.87 -25.95 6.77
C LEU A 454 31.91 -26.60 7.71
N GLY A 455 33.20 -26.42 7.41
CA GLY A 455 34.30 -26.88 8.26
C GLY A 455 34.55 -25.95 9.45
N SER A 456 35.15 -26.48 10.53
CA SER A 456 35.45 -25.75 11.77
C SER A 456 36.22 -24.44 11.56
N ASP A 457 37.13 -24.42 10.59
CA ASP A 457 37.97 -23.24 10.30
C ASP A 457 37.16 -22.10 9.68
N THR A 458 36.14 -22.43 8.87
CA THR A 458 35.25 -21.44 8.22
C THR A 458 34.29 -20.82 9.23
N ILE A 459 33.80 -21.61 10.19
CA ILE A 459 32.98 -21.11 11.30
C ILE A 459 33.82 -20.17 12.18
N ALA A 460 35.08 -20.51 12.42
CA ALA A 460 35.98 -19.68 13.22
C ALA A 460 36.30 -18.32 12.59
N GLU A 461 36.24 -18.20 11.27
CA GLU A 461 36.47 -16.96 10.52
C GLU A 461 35.22 -16.07 10.47
N ILE A 462 34.01 -16.64 10.55
CA ILE A 462 32.74 -15.90 10.65
C ILE A 462 32.55 -15.25 12.03
N VAL A 463 33.12 -15.86 13.07
CA VAL A 463 32.99 -15.42 14.47
C VAL A 463 34.03 -14.36 14.86
N LYS A 464 35.21 -14.38 14.23
CA LYS A 464 36.25 -13.36 14.41
C LYS A 464 35.90 -12.07 13.68
#